data_AF-A0A9D5UVA6-F1
#
_entry.id   AF-A0A9D5UVA6-F1
#
_cell.length_a   1.000
_cell.length_b   1.000
_cell.length_c   1.000
_cell.angle_alpha   90.00
_cell.angle_beta   90.00
_cell.angle_gamma   90.00
#
_symmetry.space_group_name_H-M   'P 1'
#
loop_
_entity.id
_entity.type
_entity.pdbx_description
1 polymer ?
#
loop_
_entity_poly.entity_id
_entity_poly.type
_entity_poly.pdbx_seq_one_letter_code
_entity_poly.pdbx_strand_id
1 'polypeptide(L)' 'FVVGRKNWLFSNTVQGAKASANLYSLIETAKANGLEPYSYLRHVFEHIPAAQTLEEFEALLPWNLTKEMQPKVKAAA' A
#
# COMPACT_ATOMS: atom_id res chain seq x y z
N PHE A 1 -14.35 10.65 1.04
CA PHE A 1 -14.38 10.72 -0.44
C PHE A 1 -14.08 12.11 -1.06
N VAL A 2 -14.08 13.22 -0.31
CA VAL A 2 -13.89 14.58 -0.91
C VAL A 2 -12.41 15.00 -1.04
N VAL A 3 -11.53 14.53 -0.16
CA VAL A 3 -10.09 14.91 -0.18
C VAL A 3 -9.33 14.28 -1.36
N GLY A 4 -9.76 13.11 -1.83
CA GLY A 4 -9.14 12.43 -2.98
C GLY A 4 -9.35 13.15 -4.31
N ARG A 5 -10.54 13.72 -4.56
CA ARG A 5 -10.87 14.36 -5.85
C ARG A 5 -9.96 15.54 -6.20
N LYS A 6 -9.47 16.27 -5.19
CA LYS A 6 -8.62 17.47 -5.40
C LYS A 6 -7.18 17.12 -5.78
N ASN A 7 -6.65 15.99 -5.31
CA ASN A 7 -5.30 15.51 -5.66
C ASN A 7 -5.25 14.81 -7.03
N TRP A 8 -6.39 14.36 -7.57
CA TRP A 8 -6.46 13.53 -8.76
C TRP A 8 -6.76 14.32 -10.04
N LEU A 9 -7.05 15.61 -9.89
CA LEU A 9 -7.24 16.54 -11.01
C LEU A 9 -6.02 16.61 -11.95
N PHE A 10 -4.85 16.13 -11.51
CA PHE A 10 -3.58 16.17 -12.26
C PHE A 10 -3.14 14.80 -12.81
N SER A 11 -3.98 13.75 -12.75
CA SER A 11 -3.74 12.53 -13.53
C SER A 11 -4.01 12.81 -15.01
N ASN A 12 -3.13 13.56 -15.66
CA ASN A 12 -3.26 14.03 -17.04
C ASN A 12 -3.02 12.92 -18.08
N THR A 13 -2.85 11.68 -17.63
CA THR A 13 -2.62 10.49 -18.45
C THR A 13 -3.38 9.28 -17.90
N VAL A 14 -3.82 8.39 -18.80
CA VAL A 14 -4.48 7.12 -18.44
C VAL A 14 -3.61 6.28 -17.50
N GLN A 15 -2.29 6.33 -17.69
CA GLN A 15 -1.32 5.63 -16.84
C GLN A 15 -1.32 6.18 -15.40
N GLY A 16 -1.36 7.51 -15.24
CA GLY A 16 -1.45 8.15 -13.92
C GLY A 16 -2.75 7.82 -13.20
N ALA A 17 -3.88 7.82 -13.92
CA ALA A 17 -5.17 7.43 -13.37
C ALA A 17 -5.17 5.95 -12.90
N LYS A 18 -4.57 5.05 -13.70
CA LYS A 18 -4.44 3.62 -13.35
C LYS A 18 -3.52 3.40 -12.15
N ALA A 19 -2.36 4.05 -12.12
CA ALA A 19 -1.43 3.94 -10.99
C ALA A 19 -2.07 4.42 -9.69
N SER A 20 -2.79 5.54 -9.76
CA SER A 20 -3.49 6.10 -8.61
C SER A 20 -4.62 5.16 -8.16
N ALA A 21 -5.40 4.59 -9.09
CA ALA A 21 -6.46 3.62 -8.78
C ALA A 21 -5.90 2.37 -8.09
N ASN A 22 -4.78 1.84 -8.59
CA ASN A 22 -4.08 0.72 -7.97
C ASN A 22 -3.64 1.05 -6.54
N LEU A 23 -3.10 2.24 -6.30
CA LEU A 23 -2.70 2.67 -4.96
C LEU A 23 -3.89 2.73 -4.00
N TYR A 24 -5.03 3.28 -4.42
CA TYR A 24 -6.23 3.27 -3.58
C TYR A 24 -6.71 1.85 -3.29
N SER A 25 -6.73 0.98 -4.30
CA SER A 25 -7.12 -0.42 -4.09
C SER A 25 -6.24 -1.11 -3.05
N LEU A 26 -4.92 -0.87 -3.07
CA LEU A 26 -4.00 -1.40 -2.06
C LEU A 26 -4.30 -0.86 -0.66
N ILE A 27 -4.56 0.45 -0.54
CA ILE A 27 -4.92 1.09 0.73
C ILE A 27 -6.20 0.49 1.30
N GLU A 28 -7.25 0.36 0.49
CA GLU A 28 -8.53 -0.19 0.94
C GLU A 28 -8.41 -1.69 1.28
N THR A 29 -7.59 -2.45 0.54
CA THR A 29 -7.31 -3.85 0.85
C THR A 29 -6.57 -3.99 2.18
N ALA A 30 -5.57 -3.14 2.46
CA ALA A 30 -4.86 -3.12 3.74
C ALA A 30 -5.82 -2.84 4.91
N LYS A 31 -6.69 -1.84 4.77
CA LYS A 31 -7.73 -1.53 5.77
C LYS A 31 -8.70 -2.69 5.98
N ALA A 32 -9.14 -3.36 4.91
CA ALA A 32 -10.03 -4.50 4.98
C ALA A 32 -9.42 -5.69 5.75
N ASN A 33 -8.09 -5.83 5.70
CA ASN A 33 -7.33 -6.80 6.50
C ASN A 33 -6.93 -6.26 7.89
N GLY A 34 -7.43 -5.08 8.28
CA GLY A 34 -7.15 -4.46 9.57
C GLY A 34 -5.72 -3.94 9.72
N LEU A 35 -4.97 -3.79 8.62
CA LEU A 35 -3.62 -3.24 8.64
C LEU A 35 -3.63 -1.72 8.55
N GLU A 36 -2.63 -1.08 9.16
CA GLU A 36 -2.39 0.35 8.97
C GLU A 36 -1.80 0.57 7.56
N PRO A 37 -2.49 1.29 6.64
CA PRO A 37 -2.12 1.31 5.23
C PRO A 37 -0.72 1.82 4.94
N TYR A 38 -0.25 2.83 5.67
CA TYR A 38 1.07 3.41 5.43
C TYR A 38 2.18 2.44 5.85
N SER A 39 2.04 1.78 6.99
CA SER A 39 2.96 0.74 7.47
C SER A 39 3.01 -0.45 6.51
N TYR A 40 1.84 -0.89 6.02
CA TYR A 40 1.74 -1.94 5.01
C TYR A 40 2.47 -1.56 3.72
N LEU A 41 2.15 -0.40 3.15
CA LEU A 41 2.77 0.05 1.90
C LEU A 41 4.29 0.23 2.02
N ARG A 42 4.76 0.76 3.16
CA ARG A 42 6.20 0.86 3.42
C ARG A 42 6.86 -0.51 3.42
N HIS A 43 6.29 -1.46 4.18
CA HIS A 43 6.81 -2.82 4.24
C HIS A 43 6.89 -3.46 2.86
N VAL A 44 5.80 -3.36 2.08
CA VAL A 44 5.74 -3.87 0.70
C VAL A 44 6.83 -3.23 -0.17
N PHE A 45 6.98 -1.91 -0.17
CA PHE A 45 7.98 -1.24 -1.00
C PHE A 45 9.43 -1.48 -0.57
N GLU A 46 9.68 -1.74 0.71
CA GLU A 46 11.01 -2.11 1.21
C GLU A 46 11.42 -3.53 0.80
N HIS A 47 10.47 -4.46 0.73
CA HIS A 47 10.76 -5.89 0.51
C HIS A 47 10.51 -6.35 -0.94
N ILE A 48 9.71 -5.63 -1.73
CA ILE A 48 9.49 -5.91 -3.15
C ILE A 48 10.80 -6.07 -3.94
N PRO A 49 11.83 -5.20 -3.78
CA PRO A 49 13.07 -5.34 -4.54
C PRO A 49 13.87 -6.60 -4.20
N ALA A 50 13.63 -7.19 -3.02
CA ALA A 50 14.31 -8.39 -2.55
C ALA A 50 13.57 -9.68 -2.94
N ALA A 51 12.26 -9.62 -3.22
CA ALA A 51 11.45 -10.76 -3.62
C ALA A 51 11.81 -11.23 -5.03
N GLN A 52 12.15 -12.52 -5.18
CA GLN A 52 12.51 -13.14 -6.46
C GLN A 52 11.56 -14.27 -6.84
N THR A 53 10.92 -14.88 -5.85
CA THR A 53 10.00 -16.02 -6.00
C THR A 53 8.55 -15.61 -5.81
N LEU A 54 7.61 -16.37 -6.38
CA LEU A 54 6.18 -16.09 -6.26
C LEU A 54 5.74 -16.10 -4.79
N GLU A 55 6.27 -17.03 -4.03
CA GLU A 55 5.98 -17.22 -2.61
C GLU A 55 6.42 -16.00 -1.78
N GLU A 56 7.55 -15.38 -2.12
CA GLU A 56 8.00 -14.13 -1.47
C GLU A 56 7.08 -12.96 -1.80
N PHE A 57 6.55 -12.88 -3.03
CA PHE A 57 5.54 -11.87 -3.36
C PHE A 57 4.22 -12.11 -2.64
N GLU A 58 3.79 -13.37 -2.53
CA GLU A 58 2.59 -13.73 -1.79
C GLU A 58 2.72 -13.41 -0.29
N ALA A 59 3.90 -13.59 0.29
CA ALA A 59 4.17 -13.23 1.68
C ALA A 59 3.96 -11.73 1.97
N LEU A 60 4.10 -10.86 0.95
CA LEU A 60 3.86 -9.42 1.08
C LEU A 60 2.37 -9.03 1.02
N LEU A 61 1.48 -9.99 0.75
CA LEU A 61 0.05 -9.71 0.64
C LEU A 61 -0.58 -9.46 2.02
N PRO A 62 -1.63 -8.62 2.09
CA PRO A 62 -2.11 -8.06 3.35
C PRO A 62 -2.80 -9.08 4.27
N TRP A 63 -3.16 -10.27 3.77
CA TRP A 63 -3.68 -11.37 4.59
C TRP A 63 -2.59 -12.25 5.21
N ASN A 64 -1.36 -12.17 4.69
CA ASN A 64 -0.21 -12.91 5.22
C ASN A 64 0.58 -12.09 6.27
N LEU A 65 0.37 -10.78 6.29
CA LEU A 65 0.99 -9.88 7.27
C LEU A 65 0.15 -9.79 8.53
N THR A 66 0.74 -10.12 9.68
CA THR A 66 0.08 -9.91 10.97
C THR A 66 0.33 -8.49 11.48
N LYS A 67 -0.59 -7.96 12.29
CA LYS A 67 -0.44 -6.63 12.92
C LYS A 67 0.86 -6.48 13.72
N GLU A 68 1.40 -7.58 14.24
CA GLU A 68 2.64 -7.59 15.02
C GLU A 68 3.89 -7.38 14.17
N MET A 69 3.81 -7.69 12.86
CA MET A 69 4.90 -7.46 11.91
C MET A 69 4.95 -6.00 11.41
N GLN A 70 4.01 -5.15 11.81
CA GLN A 70 3.99 -3.75 11.40
C GLN A 70 5.15 -3.01 12.08
N PRO A 71 6.04 -2.35 11.32
CA PRO A 71 7.03 -1.47 11.90
C PRO A 71 6.30 -0.38 12.67
N LYS A 72 6.55 -0.25 13.97
CA LYS A 72 6.01 0.83 14.79
C LYS A 72 6.48 2.14 14.18
N VAL A 73 5.59 2.81 13.46
CA VAL A 73 5.87 4.15 12.93
C VAL A 73 6.10 5.04 14.13
N LYS A 74 7.36 5.43 14.36
CA LYS A 74 7.63 6.52 15.30
C LYS A 74 6.88 7.73 14.76
N ALA A 75 5.94 8.24 15.56
CA ALA A 75 5.33 9.52 15.28
C ALA A 75 6.48 10.53 15.08
N ALA A 76 6.54 11.14 13.90
CA ALA A 76 7.46 12.25 13.67
C ALA A 76 7.04 13.36 14.64
N ALA A 77 7.94 13.68 15.57
CA ALA A 77 7.81 14.75 16.54
C ALA A 77 7.94 16.12 15.86
#